data_AF-A0A0C2H0N7-F1
#
_entry.id   AF-A0A0C2H0N7-F1
#
_cell.length_a   1.000
_cell.length_b   1.000
_cell.length_c   1.000
_cell.angle_alpha   90.00
_cell.angle_beta   90.00
_cell.angle_gamma   90.00
#
_symmetry.space_group_name_H-M   'P 1'
#
loop_
_entity.id
_entity.type
_entity.pdbx_description
1 polymer ?
#
loop_
_entity_poly.entity_id
_entity_poly.type
_entity_poly.pdbx_seq_one_letter_code
_entity_poly.pdbx_strand_id
1 'polypeptide(L)'
;MFSLSGGQFVLFLIVTGHPLPARVSNHREAIGKLKTLAPVSISPSVYPAARRNETIVDSFSGTKVLQVADPYRWLEDPDAPETRQFVSELNAISEPFLAKSPNRKDIWKK
;
A
#
# COMPACT_ATOMS: atom_id res chain seq x y z
N MET A 1 -47.03 -29.16 37.53
CA MET A 1 -46.39 -30.49 37.43
C MET A 1 -44.93 -30.25 37.07
N PHE A 2 -44.02 -30.52 38.02
CA PHE A 2 -42.58 -30.34 37.86
C PHE A 2 -42.00 -31.47 37.01
N SER A 3 -41.13 -31.14 36.06
CA SER A 3 -40.23 -32.10 35.40
C SER A 3 -38.81 -31.56 35.46
N LEU A 4 -37.92 -32.35 36.05
CA LEU A 4 -36.48 -32.14 36.20
C LEU A 4 -35.73 -32.52 34.92
N SER A 5 -34.69 -31.76 34.58
CA SER A 5 -33.39 -32.20 34.03
C SER A 5 -32.75 -30.97 33.39
N GLY A 6 -31.53 -30.54 33.67
CA GLY A 6 -30.40 -31.07 34.42
C GLY A 6 -29.23 -30.13 34.11
N GLY A 7 -28.32 -29.92 35.05
CA GLY A 7 -27.15 -29.05 34.81
C GLY A 7 -26.78 -28.22 36.03
N GLN A 8 -26.40 -28.93 37.09
CA GLN A 8 -25.97 -28.40 38.36
C GLN A 8 -24.57 -27.75 38.29
N PHE A 9 -24.48 -26.63 39.00
CA PHE A 9 -23.33 -26.12 39.76
C PHE A 9 -22.05 -25.66 39.03
N VAL A 10 -21.91 -24.33 39.05
CA VAL A 10 -20.64 -23.60 39.01
C VAL A 10 -19.90 -23.80 40.34
N LEU A 11 -18.56 -23.84 40.22
CA LEU A 11 -17.54 -23.37 41.17
C LEU A 11 -16.75 -24.45 41.94
N PHE A 12 -15.45 -24.58 41.63
CA PHE A 12 -14.39 -24.60 42.65
C PHE A 12 -13.02 -24.30 42.02
N LEU A 13 -12.45 -23.14 42.37
CA LEU A 13 -11.01 -22.86 42.27
C LEU A 13 -10.26 -23.78 43.23
N ILE A 14 -9.01 -24.18 42.89
CA ILE A 14 -7.81 -24.19 43.75
C ILE A 14 -6.76 -25.20 43.23
N VAL A 15 -5.61 -24.65 42.83
CA VAL A 15 -4.26 -25.13 43.21
C VAL A 15 -3.95 -26.60 42.90
N THR A 16 -3.47 -26.86 41.69
CA THR A 16 -2.22 -27.64 41.53
C THR A 16 -1.39 -26.97 40.45
N GLY A 17 -0.20 -26.50 40.84
CA GLY A 17 0.77 -25.86 39.95
C GLY A 17 1.34 -26.85 38.94
N HIS A 18 0.61 -27.07 37.84
CA HIS A 18 1.16 -27.68 36.64
C HIS A 18 1.68 -26.57 35.73
N PRO A 19 3.01 -26.44 35.54
CA PRO A 19 3.54 -25.47 34.59
C PRO A 19 3.06 -25.85 33.18
N LEU A 20 2.38 -24.90 32.53
CA LEU A 20 2.08 -25.00 31.10
C LEU A 20 3.41 -25.24 30.35
N PRO A 21 3.48 -26.20 29.42
CA PRO A 21 4.69 -26.40 28.63
C PRO A 21 5.04 -25.10 27.92
N ALA A 22 6.31 -24.73 28.03
CA ALA A 22 6.85 -23.48 27.53
C ALA A 22 6.41 -23.22 26.09
N ARG A 23 5.67 -22.11 25.96
CA ARG A 23 5.48 -21.30 24.76
C ARG A 23 6.67 -21.46 23.80
N VAL A 24 6.40 -21.97 22.59
CA VAL A 24 7.32 -22.04 21.44
C VAL A 24 8.30 -20.87 21.50
N SER A 25 9.55 -21.20 21.78
CA SER A 25 10.64 -20.25 21.90
C SER A 25 10.91 -19.61 20.54
N ASN A 26 10.75 -18.29 20.52
CA ASN A 26 11.54 -17.33 19.77
C ASN A 26 12.01 -17.72 18.36
N HIS A 27 11.19 -17.38 17.36
CA HIS A 27 11.67 -17.05 16.00
C HIS A 27 11.63 -15.52 15.73
N ARG A 28 11.65 -14.68 16.78
CA ARG A 28 11.65 -13.20 16.64
C ARG A 28 13.01 -12.55 16.92
N GLU A 29 14.09 -13.31 16.97
CA GLU A 29 15.47 -12.77 17.02
C GLU A 29 16.12 -12.77 15.63
N ALA A 30 15.49 -12.07 14.68
CA ALA A 30 16.16 -11.63 13.45
C ALA A 30 15.53 -10.38 12.83
N ILE A 31 14.75 -9.59 13.60
CA ILE A 31 14.46 -8.21 13.19
C ILE A 31 15.67 -7.39 13.59
N GLY A 32 16.79 -7.61 12.89
CA GLY A 32 17.95 -6.74 12.97
C GLY A 32 17.47 -5.31 12.73
N LYS A 33 17.79 -4.41 13.67
CA LYS A 33 17.54 -2.96 13.65
C LYS A 33 16.89 -2.48 12.34
N LEU A 34 15.55 -2.49 12.25
CA LEU A 34 14.91 -1.64 11.26
C LEU A 34 15.21 -0.21 11.71
N LYS A 35 16.18 0.41 11.02
CA LYS A 35 16.43 1.84 11.14
C LYS A 35 15.14 2.51 10.71
N THR A 36 14.37 3.06 11.66
CA THR A 36 13.18 3.86 11.37
C THR A 36 13.62 4.97 10.42
N LEU A 37 13.30 4.81 9.13
CA LEU A 37 13.57 5.83 8.14
C LEU A 37 12.59 6.97 8.41
N ALA A 38 13.09 8.20 8.42
CA ALA A 38 12.23 9.37 8.54
C ALA A 38 11.14 9.29 7.46
N PRO A 39 9.88 9.68 7.76
CA PRO A 39 8.82 9.68 6.77
C PRO A 39 9.25 10.56 5.60
N VAL A 40 9.43 9.97 4.42
CA VAL A 40 9.76 10.73 3.22
C VAL A 40 8.45 11.22 2.62
N SER A 41 8.28 12.54 2.57
CA SER A 41 7.14 13.20 1.97
C SER A 41 7.63 14.21 0.93
N ILE A 42 7.04 14.18 -0.26
CA ILE A 42 7.27 15.15 -1.33
C ILE A 42 6.00 16.00 -1.40
N SER A 43 6.12 17.32 -1.24
CA SER A 43 4.97 18.21 -1.28
C SER A 43 4.31 18.21 -2.67
N PRO A 44 2.96 18.19 -2.75
CA PRO A 44 2.24 18.19 -4.03
C PRO A 44 2.62 19.34 -4.98
N SER A 45 3.00 20.50 -4.45
CA SER A 45 3.43 21.67 -5.21
C SER A 45 4.74 21.50 -5.99
N VAL A 46 5.50 20.43 -5.72
CA VAL A 46 6.76 20.12 -6.43
C VAL A 46 6.49 19.41 -7.75
N TYR A 47 5.34 18.76 -7.90
CA TYR A 47 5.01 18.05 -9.12
C TYR A 47 4.67 19.03 -10.25
N PRO A 48 5.11 18.74 -11.49
CA PRO A 48 4.72 19.51 -12.65
C PRO A 48 3.20 19.44 -12.85
N ALA A 49 2.61 20.57 -13.24
CA ALA A 49 1.20 20.62 -13.56
C ALA A 49 0.94 19.91 -14.90
N ALA A 50 0.23 18.79 -14.88
CA ALA A 50 -0.19 18.11 -16.09
C ALA A 50 -1.26 18.95 -16.83
N ARG A 51 -1.07 19.17 -18.13
CA ARG A 51 -2.12 19.76 -18.97
C ARG A 51 -3.35 18.87 -18.95
N ARG A 52 -4.52 19.49 -18.85
CA ARG A 52 -5.82 18.83 -18.92
C ARG A 52 -6.53 19.26 -20.19
N ASN A 53 -7.15 18.31 -20.90
CA ASN A 53 -8.05 18.61 -22.00
C ASN A 53 -9.46 18.07 -21.71
N GLU A 54 -10.31 18.92 -21.13
CA GLU A 54 -11.67 18.54 -20.74
C GLU A 54 -12.60 18.25 -21.93
N THR A 55 -12.17 18.51 -23.17
CA THR A 55 -12.98 18.23 -24.37
C THR A 55 -12.96 16.77 -24.79
N ILE A 56 -12.07 15.95 -24.21
CA ILE A 56 -11.92 14.54 -24.58
C ILE A 56 -12.84 13.73 -23.67
N VAL A 57 -13.94 13.25 -24.26
CA VAL A 57 -14.96 12.45 -23.58
C VAL A 57 -15.35 11.28 -24.49
N ASP A 58 -15.20 10.07 -23.98
CA ASP A 58 -15.63 8.87 -24.69
C ASP A 58 -17.04 8.46 -24.28
N SER A 59 -17.78 7.88 -25.24
CA SER A 59 -19.10 7.30 -25.01
C SER A 59 -19.02 5.79 -25.09
N PHE A 60 -19.34 5.12 -23.99
CA PHE A 60 -19.39 3.67 -23.91
C PHE A 60 -20.85 3.20 -23.92
N SER A 61 -21.18 2.31 -24.87
CA SER A 61 -22.53 1.77 -25.04
C SER A 61 -22.59 0.33 -24.54
N GLY A 62 -23.19 0.14 -23.35
CA GLY A 62 -23.63 -1.16 -22.83
C GLY A 62 -25.16 -1.14 -22.63
N THR A 63 -25.66 -1.65 -21.49
CA THR A 63 -27.09 -1.55 -21.13
C THR A 63 -27.57 -0.10 -20.91
N LYS A 64 -26.64 0.82 -20.65
CA LYS A 64 -26.85 2.28 -20.61
C LYS A 64 -25.66 2.96 -21.28
N VAL A 65 -25.89 4.16 -21.82
CA VAL A 65 -24.82 5.01 -22.35
C VAL A 65 -24.11 5.69 -21.17
N LEU A 66 -22.79 5.54 -21.09
CA LEU A 66 -21.92 6.21 -20.12
C LEU A 66 -20.96 7.13 -20.85
N GLN A 67 -20.82 8.36 -20.37
CA GLN A 67 -19.81 9.32 -20.84
C GLN A 67 -18.68 9.39 -19.80
N VAL A 68 -17.43 9.26 -20.25
CA VAL A 68 -16.24 9.26 -19.39
C VAL A 68 -15.23 10.26 -19.95
N ALA A 69 -14.87 11.26 -19.14
CA ALA A 69 -13.86 12.23 -19.50
C ALA A 69 -12.45 11.64 -19.36
N ASP A 70 -11.60 11.86 -20.36
CA ASP A 70 -10.19 11.49 -20.34
C ASP A 70 -9.30 12.71 -20.62
N PRO A 71 -9.14 13.59 -19.61
CA PRO A 71 -8.40 14.84 -19.78
C PRO A 71 -6.90 14.64 -20.04
N TYR A 72 -6.39 13.43 -19.88
CA TYR A 72 -4.96 13.10 -19.98
C TYR A 72 -4.62 12.17 -21.15
N ARG A 73 -5.54 12.01 -22.12
CA ARG A 73 -5.34 11.24 -23.36
C ARG A 73 -4.02 11.51 -24.08
N TRP A 74 -3.46 12.72 -23.95
CA TRP A 74 -2.18 13.08 -24.56
C TRP A 74 -0.98 12.29 -24.01
N LEU A 75 -1.08 11.73 -22.80
CA LEU A 75 -0.05 10.88 -22.21
C LEU A 75 0.02 9.49 -22.87
N GLU A 76 -0.96 9.11 -23.71
CA GLU A 76 -0.96 7.82 -24.40
C GLU A 76 0.03 7.75 -25.57
N ASP A 77 0.48 8.91 -26.09
CA ASP A 77 1.56 8.97 -27.07
C ASP A 77 2.92 9.15 -26.36
N PRO A 78 3.73 8.08 -26.25
CA PRO A 78 5.04 8.15 -25.61
C PRO A 78 6.09 8.91 -26.44
N ASP A 79 5.85 9.08 -27.75
CA ASP A 79 6.77 9.75 -28.65
C ASP A 79 6.52 11.25 -28.76
N ALA A 80 5.35 11.72 -28.32
CA ALA A 80 5.01 13.12 -28.24
C ALA A 80 6.03 13.93 -27.40
N PRO A 81 6.49 15.10 -27.88
CA PRO A 81 7.40 15.97 -27.14
C PRO A 81 6.89 16.36 -25.75
N GLU A 82 5.58 16.63 -25.64
CA GLU A 82 4.92 17.00 -24.38
C GLU A 82 5.03 15.86 -23.34
N THR A 83 4.74 14.62 -23.75
CA THR A 83 4.83 13.43 -22.88
C THR A 83 6.25 13.20 -22.41
N ARG A 84 7.23 13.28 -23.32
CA ARG A 84 8.65 13.10 -22.96
C ARG A 84 9.13 14.16 -21.98
N GLN A 85 8.73 15.43 -22.18
CA GLN A 85 9.07 16.51 -21.26
C GLN A 85 8.46 16.25 -19.88
N PHE A 86 7.17 15.93 -19.82
CA PHE A 86 6.47 15.69 -18.56
C PHE A 86 7.06 14.51 -17.78
N VAL A 87 7.40 13.41 -18.47
CA VAL A 87 8.10 12.27 -17.87
C VAL A 87 9.48 12.67 -17.35
N SER A 88 10.23 13.48 -18.10
CA SER A 88 11.53 14.00 -17.64
C SER A 88 11.42 14.83 -16.36
N GLU A 89 10.40 15.68 -16.26
CA GLU A 89 10.13 16.49 -15.06
C GLU A 89 9.76 15.61 -13.86
N LEU A 90 8.95 14.57 -14.06
CA LEU A 90 8.62 13.60 -13.01
C LEU A 90 9.83 12.76 -12.58
N ASN A 91 10.69 12.37 -13.52
CA ASN A 91 11.93 11.64 -13.22
C ASN A 91 12.92 12.49 -12.41
N ALA A 92 13.02 13.79 -12.70
CA ALA A 92 13.85 14.70 -11.92
C ALA A 92 13.44 14.75 -10.42
N ILE A 93 12.16 14.48 -10.11
CA ILE A 93 11.66 14.39 -8.73
C ILE A 93 11.89 12.99 -8.15
N SER A 94 11.62 11.94 -8.93
CA SER A 94 11.62 10.56 -8.43
C SER A 94 13.03 9.95 -8.33
N GLU A 95 13.96 10.29 -9.23
CA GLU A 95 15.31 9.75 -9.24
C GLU A 95 16.09 10.04 -7.94
N PRO A 96 16.14 11.29 -7.43
CA PRO A 96 16.80 11.58 -6.15
C PRO A 96 16.12 10.90 -4.96
N PHE A 97 14.80 10.71 -5.02
CA PHE A 97 14.06 9.97 -4.00
C PHE A 97 14.49 8.50 -3.98
N LEU A 98 14.52 7.84 -5.14
CA LEU A 98 14.94 6.44 -5.26
C LEU A 98 16.42 6.26 -4.94
N ALA A 99 17.28 7.21 -5.32
CA ALA A 99 18.71 7.18 -5.04
C ALA A 99 19.05 7.17 -3.54
N LYS A 100 18.17 7.72 -2.69
CA LYS A 100 18.32 7.69 -1.22
C LYS A 100 18.02 6.32 -0.60
N SER A 101 17.44 5.38 -1.36
CA SER A 101 17.08 4.07 -0.84
C SER A 101 18.33 3.24 -0.54
N PRO A 102 18.51 2.75 0.71
CA PRO A 102 19.70 2.03 1.12
C PRO A 102 19.88 0.69 0.39
N ASN A 103 18.79 0.04 -0.01
CA ASN A 103 18.79 -1.30 -0.57
C ASN A 103 18.75 -1.30 -2.11
N ARG A 104 18.77 -0.11 -2.76
CA ARG A 104 18.63 -0.01 -4.23
C ARG A 104 19.70 -0.81 -4.98
N LYS A 105 20.94 -0.81 -4.49
CA LYS A 105 22.05 -1.54 -5.12
C LYS A 105 21.94 -3.05 -4.94
N ASP A 106 21.32 -3.51 -3.87
CA ASP A 106 21.20 -4.95 -3.56
C ASP A 106 20.15 -5.61 -4.46
N ILE A 107 19.07 -4.89 -4.78
CA ILE A 107 18.01 -5.36 -5.70
C ILE A 107 18.52 -5.48 -7.15
N TRP A 108 19.57 -4.73 -7.51
CA TRP A 108 20.11 -4.73 -8.88
C TRP A 108 20.96 -5.97 -9.22
N LYS A 109 21.39 -6.74 -8.21
CA LYS A 109 22.17 -7.96 -8.43
C LYS A 109 21.25 -9.07 -8.94
N LYS A 110 21.43 -9.46 -10.21
CA LYS A 110 20.80 -10.63 -10.83
C LYS A 110 21.35 -11.93 -10.27
#